data_AF-A0A3A8QW63-F1
#
_entry.id   AF-A0A3A8QW63-F1
#
_cell.length_a   1.000
_cell.length_b   1.000
_cell.length_c   1.000
_cell.angle_alpha   90.00
_cell.angle_beta   90.00
_cell.angle_gamma   90.00
#
_symmetry.space_group_name_H-M   'P 1'
#
loop_
_entity.id
_entity.type
_entity.pdbx_description
1 polymer ?
#
loop_
_entity_poly.entity_id
_entity_poly.type
_entity_poly.pdbx_seq_one_letter_code
_entity_poly.pdbx_strand_id
1 'polypeptide(L)'
;MRRLPWSLSLSLLCLACAPTQRQAPDAGTPEVKLQRLVANIVHTYPHDPTAFTQGLQFHQGQLYESTGEKGDLRRISLEQAEPLWKQPLPDVFPEGLASDGQRLYQLTWQDETLLVWNGAPPAQEKQVEYDGEGWGLCYWRGQLVRSDGTSTLRFHDPKDFSVKSQVQVTLEGTPQEMLNELECAEDGVYANVWHSNNILKIDYATGRVLAVIDASALARAVSGRVRGYEAVLNGIALEPGTGRLFLTGKLWPDLFEVTLVGPAATP
;
A
#
# COMPACT_ATOMS: atom_id res chain seq x y z
N MET A 1 -31.43 -23.17 96.40
CA MET A 1 -30.71 -24.10 95.48
C MET A 1 -31.46 -24.04 94.15
N ARG A 2 -30.93 -23.75 92.96
CA ARG A 2 -29.63 -23.96 92.33
C ARG A 2 -29.29 -22.76 91.43
N ARG A 3 -28.00 -22.48 91.26
CA ARG A 3 -27.44 -21.42 90.39
C ARG A 3 -27.26 -21.94 88.95
N LEU A 4 -27.51 -21.06 87.98
CA LEU A 4 -27.12 -21.20 86.57
C LEU A 4 -25.60 -21.23 86.41
N PRO A 5 -25.11 -21.79 85.29
CA PRO A 5 -24.10 -21.05 84.53
C PRO A 5 -24.38 -21.01 83.01
N TRP A 6 -24.16 -19.82 82.46
CA TRP A 6 -24.04 -19.51 81.04
C TRP A 6 -22.83 -20.19 80.40
N SER A 7 -22.92 -20.52 79.12
CA SER A 7 -21.77 -20.82 78.26
C SER A 7 -21.94 -20.03 76.96
N LEU A 8 -21.08 -19.01 76.78
CA LEU A 8 -20.95 -18.23 75.55
C LEU A 8 -20.16 -19.04 74.52
N SER A 9 -20.71 -19.19 73.32
CA SER A 9 -19.98 -19.69 72.14
C SER A 9 -19.27 -18.54 71.44
N LEU A 10 -17.95 -18.61 71.34
CA LEU A 10 -17.08 -17.63 70.69
C LEU A 10 -16.93 -18.00 69.20
N SER A 11 -17.55 -17.25 68.30
CA SER A 11 -17.35 -17.41 66.85
C SER A 11 -16.14 -16.59 66.40
N LEU A 12 -15.05 -17.25 66.03
CA LEU A 12 -13.88 -16.63 65.38
C LEU A 12 -14.22 -16.28 63.92
N LEU A 13 -14.32 -14.98 63.60
CA LEU A 13 -14.24 -14.50 62.21
C LEU A 13 -12.75 -14.42 61.80
N CYS A 14 -12.31 -15.29 60.88
CA CYS A 14 -11.04 -15.11 60.20
C CYS A 14 -11.21 -14.08 59.08
N LEU A 15 -10.70 -12.87 59.28
CA LEU A 15 -10.52 -11.86 58.23
C LEU A 15 -9.32 -12.26 57.36
N ALA A 16 -9.58 -12.85 56.20
CA ALA A 16 -8.57 -13.05 55.17
C ALA A 16 -8.26 -11.71 54.49
N CYS A 17 -7.06 -11.17 54.72
CA CYS A 17 -6.52 -10.09 53.89
C CYS A 17 -6.16 -10.65 52.52
N ALA A 18 -6.99 -10.41 51.52
CA ALA A 18 -6.61 -10.61 50.13
C ALA A 18 -5.69 -9.45 49.69
N PRO A 19 -4.52 -9.70 49.09
CA PRO A 19 -3.69 -8.64 48.55
C PRO A 19 -4.42 -8.01 47.36
N THR A 20 -4.72 -6.73 47.47
CA THR A 20 -5.24 -5.92 46.37
C THR A 20 -4.15 -5.85 45.30
N GLN A 21 -4.27 -6.65 44.24
CA GLN A 21 -3.47 -6.46 43.02
C GLN A 21 -3.82 -5.08 42.46
N ARG A 22 -2.98 -4.09 42.71
CA ARG A 22 -2.96 -2.86 41.92
C ARG A 22 -2.64 -3.28 40.50
N GLN A 23 -3.65 -3.20 39.62
CA GLN A 23 -3.40 -3.19 38.18
C GLN A 23 -2.42 -2.04 37.92
N ALA A 24 -1.24 -2.38 37.42
CA ALA A 24 -0.35 -1.38 36.85
C ALA A 24 -1.12 -0.69 35.72
N PRO A 25 -1.10 0.65 35.63
CA PRO A 25 -1.65 1.32 34.47
C PRO A 25 -0.94 0.75 33.24
N ASP A 26 -1.74 0.27 32.30
CA ASP A 26 -1.28 -0.22 31.01
C ASP A 26 -0.38 0.88 30.43
N ALA A 27 0.91 0.59 30.34
CA ALA A 27 1.87 1.52 29.74
C ALA A 27 1.56 1.50 28.25
N GLY A 28 0.58 2.32 27.86
CA GLY A 28 0.00 2.35 26.53
C GLY A 28 1.09 2.31 25.47
N THR A 29 0.88 1.47 24.47
CA THR A 29 1.76 1.36 23.31
C THR A 29 2.09 2.77 22.81
N PRO A 30 3.38 3.13 22.61
CA PRO A 30 3.75 4.47 22.19
C PRO A 30 2.90 4.90 21.00
N GLU A 31 2.16 5.99 21.14
CA GLU A 31 1.31 6.49 20.06
C GLU A 31 2.22 6.91 18.91
N VAL A 32 2.17 6.15 17.81
CA VAL A 32 2.93 6.48 16.60
C VAL A 32 2.35 7.78 16.05
N LYS A 33 3.11 8.86 16.18
CA LYS A 33 2.71 10.19 15.72
C LYS A 33 2.68 10.21 14.19
N LEU A 34 1.55 10.64 13.64
CA LEU A 34 1.38 10.89 12.20
C LEU A 34 2.48 11.85 11.68
N GLN A 35 3.16 11.43 10.63
CA GLN A 35 4.17 12.26 9.97
C GLN A 35 3.57 12.99 8.77
N ARG A 36 4.04 14.21 8.53
CA ARG A 36 3.82 14.92 7.27
C ARG A 36 5.16 14.95 6.55
N LEU A 37 5.17 14.57 5.28
CA LEU A 37 6.37 14.50 4.45
C LEU A 37 6.11 15.19 3.11
N VAL A 38 7.18 15.56 2.42
CA VAL A 38 7.14 16.11 1.07
C VAL A 38 8.02 15.25 0.17
N ALA A 39 7.52 14.93 -1.03
CA ALA A 39 8.31 14.27 -2.06
C ALA A 39 9.12 15.32 -2.84
N ASN A 40 10.43 15.32 -2.66
CA ASN A 40 11.36 16.19 -3.37
C ASN A 40 11.96 15.47 -4.57
N ILE A 41 11.84 16.06 -5.75
CA ILE A 41 12.41 15.53 -7.00
C ILE A 41 13.94 15.56 -6.91
N VAL A 42 14.55 14.39 -7.11
CA VAL A 42 16.01 14.21 -7.22
C VAL A 42 16.40 14.13 -8.69
N HIS A 43 15.69 13.30 -9.47
CA HIS A 43 15.88 13.15 -10.90
C HIS A 43 14.54 13.02 -11.62
N THR A 44 14.54 13.43 -12.89
CA THR A 44 13.42 13.26 -13.82
C THR A 44 13.89 12.41 -14.99
N TYR A 45 13.11 11.39 -15.32
CA TYR A 45 13.34 10.45 -16.41
C TYR A 45 12.18 10.54 -17.42
N PRO A 46 12.43 10.27 -18.71
CA PRO A 46 11.36 10.21 -19.70
C PRO A 46 10.37 9.07 -19.41
N HIS A 47 9.09 9.32 -19.61
CA HIS A 47 8.01 8.33 -19.48
C HIS A 47 7.07 8.41 -20.68
N ASP A 48 6.48 7.27 -21.07
CA ASP A 48 5.56 7.17 -22.20
C ASP A 48 4.29 8.01 -21.92
N PRO A 49 4.05 9.14 -22.63
CA PRO A 49 2.89 9.99 -22.36
C PRO A 49 1.56 9.36 -22.84
N THR A 50 1.62 8.15 -23.42
CA THR A 50 0.44 7.35 -23.77
C THR A 50 0.13 6.26 -22.73
N ALA A 51 0.99 6.08 -21.72
CA ALA A 51 0.82 5.08 -20.68
C ALA A 51 -0.23 5.50 -19.64
N PHE A 52 -1.34 4.78 -19.57
CA PHE A 52 -2.31 4.95 -18.49
C PHE A 52 -1.87 4.12 -17.26
N THR A 53 -0.84 4.58 -16.54
CA THR A 53 -0.19 3.84 -15.44
C THR A 53 -1.17 3.37 -14.36
N GLN A 54 -1.21 2.06 -14.11
CA GLN A 54 -2.03 1.45 -13.04
C GLN A 54 -1.23 0.60 -12.05
N GLY A 55 -0.01 0.20 -12.40
CA GLY A 55 0.93 -0.43 -11.46
C GLY A 55 2.37 -0.21 -11.90
N LEU A 56 3.27 0.05 -10.97
CA LEU A 56 4.69 0.28 -11.26
C LEU A 56 5.54 -0.55 -10.30
N GLN A 57 6.42 -1.42 -10.80
CA GLN A 57 7.09 -2.40 -9.95
C GLN A 57 8.49 -2.74 -10.46
N PHE A 58 9.47 -2.71 -9.57
CA PHE A 58 10.75 -3.37 -9.83
C PHE A 58 10.63 -4.90 -9.70
N HIS A 59 11.15 -5.60 -10.70
CA HIS A 59 11.22 -7.05 -10.73
C HIS A 59 12.52 -7.51 -11.39
N GLN A 60 13.30 -8.33 -10.68
CA GLN A 60 14.58 -8.87 -11.17
C GLN A 60 15.54 -7.79 -11.72
N GLY A 61 15.61 -6.65 -11.04
CA GLY A 61 16.50 -5.53 -11.39
C GLY A 61 16.03 -4.72 -12.61
N GLN A 62 14.79 -4.87 -13.04
CA GLN A 62 14.18 -4.13 -14.14
C GLN A 62 12.89 -3.47 -13.67
N LEU A 63 12.52 -2.33 -14.26
CA LEU A 63 11.28 -1.63 -13.96
C LEU A 63 10.18 -2.08 -14.92
N TYR A 64 9.07 -2.55 -14.35
CA TYR A 64 7.88 -2.96 -15.07
C TYR A 64 6.71 -2.03 -14.76
N GLU A 65 5.80 -1.93 -15.72
CA GLU A 65 4.60 -1.13 -15.61
C GLU A 65 3.41 -1.93 -16.14
N SER A 66 2.28 -1.81 -15.45
CA SER A 66 0.96 -2.20 -15.92
C SER A 66 0.20 -0.96 -16.34
N THR A 67 -0.37 -0.97 -17.53
CA THR A 67 -1.18 0.15 -18.04
C THR A 67 -2.61 -0.28 -18.31
N GLY A 68 -3.56 0.58 -17.97
CA GLY A 68 -4.99 0.41 -18.25
C GLY A 68 -5.39 0.69 -19.70
N GLU A 69 -6.70 0.77 -19.92
CA GLU A 69 -7.37 0.87 -21.24
C GLU A 69 -7.14 -0.37 -22.11
N LYS A 70 -6.81 -0.22 -23.41
CA LYS A 70 -6.29 -1.32 -24.25
C LYS A 70 -4.84 -1.60 -23.85
N GLY A 71 -4.69 -2.02 -22.61
CA GLY A 71 -3.46 -2.00 -21.84
C GLY A 71 -2.47 -3.09 -22.18
N ASP A 72 -1.38 -3.11 -21.44
CA ASP A 72 -0.34 -4.11 -21.56
C ASP A 72 0.44 -4.24 -20.24
N LEU A 73 1.20 -5.34 -20.14
CA LEU A 73 2.36 -5.41 -19.26
C LEU A 73 3.58 -4.99 -20.05
N ARG A 74 4.41 -4.10 -19.50
CA ARG A 74 5.61 -3.61 -20.18
C ARG A 74 6.83 -3.54 -19.28
N ARG A 75 8.00 -3.62 -19.90
CA ARG A 75 9.28 -3.29 -19.28
C ARG A 75 9.71 -1.92 -19.78
N ILE A 76 9.97 -0.99 -18.87
CA ILE A 76 10.34 0.39 -19.20
C ILE A 76 11.83 0.66 -18.92
N SER A 77 12.32 1.81 -19.39
CA SER A 77 13.70 2.26 -19.22
C SER A 77 13.73 3.62 -18.54
N LEU A 78 14.79 3.91 -17.79
CA LEU A 78 15.06 5.27 -17.30
C LEU A 78 15.72 6.14 -18.38
N GLU A 79 16.14 5.57 -19.51
CA GLU A 79 16.90 6.28 -20.56
C GLU A 79 16.03 6.76 -21.74
N GLN A 80 14.83 6.18 -21.91
CA GLN A 80 13.93 6.46 -23.03
C GLN A 80 12.47 6.26 -22.63
N ALA A 81 11.56 7.01 -23.26
CA ALA A 81 10.13 6.91 -23.00
C ALA A 81 9.53 5.61 -23.57
N GLU A 82 10.03 5.15 -24.72
CA GLU A 82 9.54 3.94 -25.35
C GLU A 82 9.90 2.69 -24.52
N PRO A 83 8.93 1.80 -24.30
CA PRO A 83 9.15 0.56 -23.55
C PRO A 83 10.17 -0.34 -24.26
N LEU A 84 10.96 -1.06 -23.47
CA LEU A 84 11.91 -2.05 -23.96
C LEU A 84 11.23 -3.34 -24.42
N TRP A 85 10.02 -3.60 -23.92
CA TRP A 85 9.20 -4.78 -24.23
C TRP A 85 7.74 -4.54 -23.79
N LYS A 86 6.78 -5.14 -24.50
CA LYS A 86 5.34 -5.07 -24.22
C LYS A 86 4.67 -6.43 -24.47
N GLN A 87 3.68 -6.75 -23.65
CA GLN A 87 2.71 -7.83 -23.85
C GLN A 87 1.30 -7.25 -23.83
N PRO A 88 0.66 -7.06 -25.01
CA PRO A 88 -0.69 -6.50 -25.10
C PRO A 88 -1.75 -7.37 -24.41
N LEU A 89 -2.72 -6.71 -23.79
CA LEU A 89 -3.87 -7.29 -23.08
C LEU A 89 -5.18 -6.64 -23.58
N PRO A 90 -5.57 -6.84 -24.86
CA PRO A 90 -6.65 -6.08 -25.48
C PRO A 90 -8.05 -6.43 -24.95
N ASP A 91 -8.19 -7.56 -24.24
CA ASP A 91 -9.47 -8.14 -23.83
C ASP A 91 -9.82 -7.85 -22.36
N VAL A 92 -8.94 -7.18 -21.62
CA VAL A 92 -9.13 -6.83 -20.20
C VAL A 92 -8.65 -5.40 -19.95
N PHE A 93 -8.99 -4.84 -18.78
CA PHE A 93 -8.42 -3.57 -18.32
C PHE A 93 -7.39 -3.85 -17.21
N PRO A 94 -6.06 -3.85 -17.50
CA PRO A 94 -5.04 -4.17 -16.50
C PRO A 94 -4.90 -3.07 -15.43
N GLU A 95 -4.66 -3.48 -14.19
CA GLU A 95 -4.56 -2.62 -13.02
C GLU A 95 -3.24 -2.87 -12.27
N GLY A 96 -3.23 -2.91 -10.94
CA GLY A 96 -2.04 -2.99 -10.09
C GLY A 96 -1.12 -4.18 -10.38
N LEU A 97 0.18 -3.98 -10.14
CA LEU A 97 1.26 -4.91 -10.46
C LEU A 97 2.15 -5.14 -9.24
N ALA A 98 2.35 -6.40 -8.84
CA ALA A 98 3.23 -6.76 -7.73
C ALA A 98 4.29 -7.80 -8.14
N SER A 99 5.40 -7.85 -7.40
CA SER A 99 6.48 -8.82 -7.59
C SER A 99 6.79 -9.58 -6.31
N ASP A 100 6.87 -10.91 -6.36
CA ASP A 100 7.44 -11.73 -5.26
C ASP A 100 8.94 -12.02 -5.45
N GLY A 101 9.56 -11.41 -6.48
CA GLY A 101 10.94 -11.65 -6.91
C GLY A 101 11.10 -12.76 -7.95
N GLN A 102 10.15 -13.69 -8.05
CA GLN A 102 10.13 -14.75 -9.06
C GLN A 102 9.07 -14.49 -10.14
N ARG A 103 7.87 -14.06 -9.74
CA ARG A 103 6.70 -13.82 -10.57
C ARG A 103 6.28 -12.36 -10.49
N LEU A 104 5.56 -11.94 -11.53
CA LEU A 104 4.73 -10.75 -11.49
C LEU A 104 3.26 -11.15 -11.36
N TYR A 105 2.50 -10.33 -10.66
CA TYR A 105 1.08 -10.49 -10.38
C TYR A 105 0.35 -9.23 -10.84
N GLN A 106 -0.59 -9.34 -11.76
CA GLN A 106 -1.25 -8.19 -12.36
C GLN A 106 -2.78 -8.32 -12.23
N LEU A 107 -3.41 -7.35 -11.57
CA LEU A 107 -4.86 -7.28 -11.44
C LEU A 107 -5.52 -6.84 -12.75
N THR A 108 -6.82 -7.04 -12.82
CA THR A 108 -7.71 -6.37 -13.76
C THR A 108 -8.75 -5.54 -13.00
N TRP A 109 -9.33 -4.53 -13.66
CA TRP A 109 -10.27 -3.62 -12.99
C TRP A 109 -11.57 -4.33 -12.59
N GLN A 110 -12.42 -4.65 -13.57
CA GLN A 110 -13.73 -5.28 -13.36
C GLN A 110 -13.80 -6.70 -13.92
N ASP A 111 -12.73 -7.17 -14.57
CA ASP A 111 -12.67 -8.52 -15.13
C ASP A 111 -12.41 -9.60 -14.07
N GLU A 112 -12.24 -9.21 -12.79
CA GLU A 112 -12.19 -10.14 -11.65
C GLU A 112 -11.13 -11.25 -11.81
N THR A 113 -9.99 -10.90 -12.43
CA THR A 113 -8.97 -11.86 -12.86
C THR A 113 -7.57 -11.39 -12.50
N LEU A 114 -6.83 -12.22 -11.77
CA LEU A 114 -5.40 -12.03 -11.51
C LEU A 114 -4.60 -12.78 -12.58
N LEU A 115 -3.78 -12.05 -13.35
CA LEU A 115 -2.81 -12.60 -14.27
C LEU A 115 -1.48 -12.85 -13.55
N VAL A 116 -0.94 -14.05 -13.66
CA VAL A 116 0.35 -14.42 -13.07
C VAL A 116 1.36 -14.65 -14.18
N TRP A 117 2.51 -13.99 -14.07
CA TRP A 117 3.57 -13.98 -15.08
C TRP A 117 4.88 -14.52 -14.53
N ASN A 118 5.67 -15.19 -15.38
CA ASN A 118 6.95 -15.77 -15.00
C ASN A 118 7.92 -15.81 -16.19
N GLY A 119 9.21 -15.87 -15.90
CA GLY A 119 10.28 -15.90 -16.90
C GLY A 119 10.79 -14.51 -17.30
N ALA A 120 11.80 -14.52 -18.17
CA ALA A 120 12.45 -13.31 -18.69
C ALA A 120 12.66 -13.45 -20.22
N PRO A 121 11.82 -12.80 -21.06
CA PRO A 121 10.71 -11.91 -20.70
C PRO A 121 9.54 -12.66 -20.01
N PRO A 122 8.71 -11.96 -19.22
CA PRO A 122 7.56 -12.56 -18.57
C PRO A 122 6.57 -13.12 -19.58
N ALA A 123 6.16 -14.38 -19.39
CA ALA A 123 5.05 -15.01 -20.08
C ALA A 123 3.97 -15.37 -19.07
N GLN A 124 2.70 -15.34 -19.51
CA GLN A 124 1.58 -15.66 -18.63
C GLN A 124 1.65 -17.14 -18.21
N GLU A 125 1.81 -17.39 -16.91
CA GLU A 125 1.87 -18.73 -16.30
C GLU A 125 0.46 -19.25 -16.02
N LYS A 126 -0.42 -18.41 -15.46
CA LYS A 126 -1.81 -18.77 -15.13
C LYS A 126 -2.70 -17.55 -14.91
N GLN A 127 -4.00 -17.81 -14.75
CA GLN A 127 -5.01 -16.85 -14.30
C GLN A 127 -5.70 -17.39 -13.05
N VAL A 128 -6.16 -16.49 -12.17
CA VAL A 128 -6.91 -16.81 -10.96
C VAL A 128 -8.08 -15.84 -10.83
N GLU A 129 -9.30 -16.33 -10.71
CA GLU A 129 -10.50 -15.50 -10.51
C GLU A 129 -10.56 -14.95 -9.07
N TYR A 130 -11.15 -13.75 -8.89
CA TYR A 130 -11.38 -13.14 -7.59
C TYR A 130 -12.58 -12.21 -7.57
N ASP A 131 -13.18 -12.00 -6.40
CA ASP A 131 -14.37 -11.15 -6.30
C ASP A 131 -14.03 -9.65 -6.16
N GLY A 132 -14.84 -8.81 -6.82
CA GLY A 132 -14.81 -7.35 -6.73
C GLY A 132 -13.64 -6.72 -7.49
N GLU A 133 -13.59 -5.39 -7.51
CA GLU A 133 -12.59 -4.67 -8.31
C GLU A 133 -11.14 -4.87 -7.83
N GLY A 134 -10.18 -4.77 -8.75
CA GLY A 134 -8.75 -4.68 -8.45
C GLY A 134 -8.19 -3.32 -8.85
N TRP A 135 -7.53 -2.61 -7.93
CA TRP A 135 -6.90 -1.32 -8.20
C TRP A 135 -5.38 -1.42 -8.03
N GLY A 136 -4.83 -1.24 -6.84
CA GLY A 136 -3.40 -1.42 -6.57
C GLY A 136 -3.05 -2.80 -6.02
N LEU A 137 -1.82 -3.23 -6.27
CA LEU A 137 -1.29 -4.50 -5.78
C LEU A 137 0.19 -4.34 -5.38
N CYS A 138 0.57 -4.82 -4.20
CA CYS A 138 1.97 -4.99 -3.83
C CYS A 138 2.19 -6.31 -3.08
N TYR A 139 3.44 -6.70 -2.85
CA TYR A 139 3.78 -7.95 -2.17
C TYR A 139 4.53 -7.71 -0.86
N TRP A 140 4.07 -8.33 0.22
CA TRP A 140 4.72 -8.25 1.53
C TRP A 140 4.71 -9.60 2.24
N ARG A 141 5.91 -10.11 2.54
CA ARG A 141 6.14 -11.28 3.42
C ARG A 141 5.23 -12.48 3.14
N GLY A 142 5.12 -12.90 1.88
CA GLY A 142 4.32 -14.07 1.51
C GLY A 142 2.86 -13.78 1.21
N GLN A 143 2.45 -12.51 1.18
CA GLN A 143 1.07 -12.09 0.91
C GLN A 143 1.05 -11.02 -0.18
N LEU A 144 0.01 -11.05 -1.00
CA LEU A 144 -0.32 -9.94 -1.90
C LEU A 144 -1.27 -8.98 -1.18
N VAL A 145 -1.01 -7.68 -1.24
CA VAL A 145 -1.85 -6.64 -0.64
C VAL A 145 -2.60 -5.95 -1.76
N ARG A 146 -3.94 -5.97 -1.71
CA ARG A 146 -4.83 -5.43 -2.74
C ARG A 146 -5.60 -4.22 -2.21
N SER A 147 -5.67 -3.15 -3.00
CA SER A 147 -6.67 -2.07 -2.88
C SER A 147 -7.72 -2.21 -3.99
N ASP A 148 -8.88 -1.60 -3.77
CA ASP A 148 -10.01 -1.65 -4.72
C ASP A 148 -10.80 -0.33 -4.73
N GLY A 149 -10.13 0.80 -4.48
CA GLY A 149 -10.78 2.11 -4.37
C GLY A 149 -11.55 2.32 -3.06
N THR A 150 -11.81 1.28 -2.27
CA THR A 150 -12.40 1.43 -0.94
C THR A 150 -11.36 1.83 0.12
N SER A 151 -11.79 1.96 1.37
CA SER A 151 -10.89 2.14 2.52
C SER A 151 -10.29 0.84 3.07
N THR A 152 -10.39 -0.28 2.35
CA THR A 152 -9.91 -1.58 2.84
C THR A 152 -8.71 -2.07 2.05
N LEU A 153 -7.63 -2.42 2.74
CA LEU A 153 -6.56 -3.24 2.18
C LEU A 153 -6.81 -4.70 2.52
N ARG A 154 -6.79 -5.57 1.50
CA ARG A 154 -6.96 -7.02 1.66
C ARG A 154 -5.63 -7.73 1.43
N PHE A 155 -5.36 -8.74 2.25
CA PHE A 155 -4.15 -9.55 2.17
C PHE A 155 -4.53 -10.92 1.62
N HIS A 156 -3.90 -11.32 0.53
CA HIS A 156 -4.25 -12.50 -0.24
C HIS A 156 -3.12 -13.55 -0.22
N ASP A 157 -3.50 -14.82 -0.30
CA ASP A 157 -2.57 -15.91 -0.62
C ASP A 157 -2.06 -15.77 -2.06
N PRO A 158 -0.75 -15.73 -2.34
CA PRO A 158 -0.26 -15.69 -3.72
C PRO A 158 -0.57 -16.97 -4.52
N LYS A 159 -0.92 -18.08 -3.86
CA LYS A 159 -1.19 -19.36 -4.52
C LYS A 159 -2.53 -19.36 -5.25
N ASP A 160 -3.58 -18.92 -4.56
CA ASP A 160 -4.99 -19.01 -4.99
C ASP A 160 -5.76 -17.70 -4.85
N PHE A 161 -5.08 -16.63 -4.45
CA PHE A 161 -5.62 -15.29 -4.26
C PHE A 161 -6.77 -15.19 -3.24
N SER A 162 -6.93 -16.20 -2.37
CA SER A 162 -7.89 -16.16 -1.27
C SER A 162 -7.52 -15.11 -0.23
N VAL A 163 -8.52 -14.37 0.27
CA VAL A 163 -8.34 -13.37 1.33
C VAL A 163 -7.98 -14.07 2.64
N LYS A 164 -6.84 -13.68 3.24
CA LYS A 164 -6.36 -14.15 4.55
C LYS A 164 -6.74 -13.20 5.68
N SER A 165 -6.67 -11.90 5.41
CA SER A 165 -7.00 -10.85 6.36
C SER A 165 -7.28 -9.54 5.63
N GLN A 166 -7.78 -8.56 6.36
CA GLN A 166 -8.00 -7.22 5.85
C GLN A 166 -7.84 -6.19 6.97
N VAL A 167 -7.49 -4.96 6.60
CA VAL A 167 -7.45 -3.81 7.51
C VAL A 167 -8.20 -2.65 6.88
N GLN A 168 -8.92 -1.88 7.71
CA GLN A 168 -9.48 -0.61 7.27
C GLN A 168 -8.44 0.49 7.45
N VAL A 169 -8.16 1.22 6.37
CA VAL A 169 -7.22 2.32 6.36
C VAL A 169 -7.86 3.54 7.00
N THR A 170 -7.20 4.10 8.01
CA THR A 170 -7.69 5.27 8.74
C THR A 170 -6.62 6.33 8.93
N LEU A 171 -6.97 7.58 8.65
CA LEU A 171 -6.17 8.75 9.00
C LEU A 171 -6.83 9.41 10.21
N GLU A 172 -6.13 9.38 11.35
CA GLU A 172 -6.63 9.97 12.61
C GLU A 172 -8.06 9.47 12.97
N GLY A 173 -8.31 8.18 12.71
CA GLY A 173 -9.60 7.51 12.99
C GLY A 173 -10.65 7.65 11.89
N THR A 174 -10.40 8.41 10.83
CA THR A 174 -11.34 8.57 9.70
C THR A 174 -10.95 7.64 8.55
N PRO A 175 -11.86 6.79 8.04
CA PRO A 175 -11.59 5.92 6.89
C PRO A 175 -11.10 6.72 5.67
N GLN A 176 -10.09 6.18 4.97
CA GLN A 176 -9.54 6.80 3.77
C GLN A 176 -9.91 5.97 2.54
N GLU A 177 -10.79 6.49 1.69
CA GLU A 177 -11.20 5.85 0.44
C GLU A 177 -10.27 6.23 -0.72
N MET A 178 -10.58 5.71 -1.91
CA MET A 178 -9.87 5.99 -3.17
C MET A 178 -8.42 5.50 -3.17
N LEU A 179 -8.12 4.48 -2.37
CA LEU A 179 -6.82 3.82 -2.37
C LEU A 179 -6.60 3.17 -3.73
N ASN A 180 -5.55 3.59 -4.42
CA ASN A 180 -5.23 3.16 -5.77
C ASN A 180 -3.93 2.37 -5.76
N GLU A 181 -2.96 2.69 -6.61
CA GLU A 181 -1.69 1.99 -6.72
C GLU A 181 -0.96 1.87 -5.37
N LEU A 182 -0.32 0.72 -5.15
CA LEU A 182 0.34 0.35 -3.90
C LEU A 182 1.80 -0.01 -4.14
N GLU A 183 2.67 0.36 -3.18
CA GLU A 183 4.03 -0.18 -3.08
C GLU A 183 4.33 -0.65 -1.66
N CYS A 184 4.86 -1.86 -1.53
CA CYS A 184 5.10 -2.49 -0.23
C CYS A 184 6.57 -2.30 0.17
N ALA A 185 6.80 -1.58 1.28
CA ALA A 185 8.13 -1.35 1.84
C ALA A 185 8.29 -1.99 3.23
N GLU A 186 9.52 -1.97 3.76
CA GLU A 186 9.79 -2.48 5.10
C GLU A 186 9.01 -1.77 6.21
N ASP A 187 8.69 -0.49 5.99
CA ASP A 187 8.13 0.41 6.99
C ASP A 187 6.65 0.75 6.76
N GLY A 188 6.00 0.14 5.76
CA GLY A 188 4.57 0.27 5.50
C GLY A 188 4.18 0.02 4.05
N VAL A 189 2.87 0.13 3.78
CA VAL A 189 2.30 0.19 2.43
C VAL A 189 2.22 1.65 2.02
N TYR A 190 2.82 2.00 0.89
CA TYR A 190 2.59 3.27 0.22
C TYR A 190 1.38 3.12 -0.68
N ALA A 191 0.47 4.08 -0.65
CA ALA A 191 -0.74 4.06 -1.46
C ALA A 191 -0.99 5.42 -2.10
N ASN A 192 -1.15 5.45 -3.42
CA ASN A 192 -1.77 6.59 -4.07
C ASN A 192 -3.23 6.73 -3.61
N VAL A 193 -3.71 7.97 -3.53
CA VAL A 193 -5.15 8.26 -3.38
C VAL A 193 -5.63 8.88 -4.69
N TRP A 194 -6.55 8.23 -5.38
CA TRP A 194 -7.01 8.64 -6.71
C TRP A 194 -7.57 10.07 -6.68
N HIS A 195 -7.22 10.88 -7.69
CA HIS A 195 -7.45 12.34 -7.76
C HIS A 195 -6.83 13.20 -6.64
N SER A 196 -5.89 12.66 -5.87
CA SER A 196 -5.11 13.40 -4.89
C SER A 196 -3.64 13.46 -5.29
N ASN A 197 -2.95 14.50 -4.82
CA ASN A 197 -1.48 14.57 -4.87
C ASN A 197 -0.82 14.03 -3.60
N ASN A 198 -1.60 13.44 -2.68
CA ASN A 198 -1.09 12.81 -1.48
C ASN A 198 -0.86 11.32 -1.71
N ILE A 199 0.22 10.81 -1.13
CA ILE A 199 0.49 9.38 -0.94
C ILE A 199 0.40 9.08 0.54
N LEU A 200 -0.29 7.99 0.90
CA LEU A 200 -0.39 7.54 2.29
C LEU A 200 0.67 6.47 2.54
N LYS A 201 1.35 6.54 3.68
CA LYS A 201 2.12 5.43 4.22
C LYS A 201 1.31 4.77 5.33
N ILE A 202 1.00 3.49 5.20
CA ILE A 202 -0.01 2.78 5.99
C ILE A 202 0.66 1.64 6.75
N ASP A 203 0.30 1.49 8.02
CA ASP A 203 0.72 0.37 8.84
C ASP A 203 0.00 -0.92 8.43
N TYR A 204 0.76 -1.99 8.14
CA TYR A 204 0.22 -3.27 7.70
C TYR A 204 -0.75 -3.90 8.71
N ALA A 205 -0.46 -3.80 10.00
CA ALA A 205 -1.16 -4.54 11.04
C ALA A 205 -2.47 -3.86 11.45
N THR A 206 -2.49 -2.53 11.42
CA THR A 206 -3.58 -1.72 11.99
C THR A 206 -4.37 -0.94 10.94
N GLY A 207 -3.82 -0.74 9.74
CA GLY A 207 -4.40 0.16 8.73
C GLY A 207 -4.26 1.65 9.10
N ARG A 208 -3.59 1.99 10.21
CA ARG A 208 -3.37 3.40 10.57
C ARG A 208 -2.42 4.05 9.56
N VAL A 209 -2.77 5.23 9.08
CA VAL A 209 -1.86 6.06 8.30
C VAL A 209 -0.73 6.57 9.21
N LEU A 210 0.49 6.19 8.88
CA LEU A 210 1.73 6.57 9.55
C LEU A 210 2.29 7.89 9.02
N ALA A 211 2.12 8.16 7.72
CA ALA A 211 2.52 9.40 7.11
C ALA A 211 1.59 9.82 5.96
N VAL A 212 1.45 11.12 5.76
CA VAL A 212 0.91 11.71 4.54
C VAL A 212 2.04 12.42 3.81
N ILE A 213 2.27 12.02 2.56
CA ILE A 213 3.34 12.51 1.70
C ILE A 213 2.73 13.42 0.64
N ASP A 214 3.09 14.69 0.63
CA ASP A 214 2.70 15.64 -0.41
C ASP A 214 3.61 15.49 -1.63
N ALA A 215 3.04 15.01 -2.74
CA ALA A 215 3.69 14.88 -4.04
C ALA A 215 3.20 15.92 -5.07
N SER A 216 2.55 17.00 -4.62
CA SER A 216 2.00 18.04 -5.49
C SER A 216 3.06 18.77 -6.34
N ALA A 217 4.32 18.74 -5.93
CA ALA A 217 5.44 19.25 -6.72
C ALA A 217 5.58 18.54 -8.07
N LEU A 218 5.32 17.22 -8.12
CA LEU A 218 5.42 16.43 -9.35
C LEU A 218 4.29 16.80 -10.32
N ALA A 219 3.05 16.89 -9.81
CA ALA A 219 1.90 17.33 -10.61
C ALA A 219 2.09 18.75 -11.17
N ARG A 220 2.71 19.65 -10.41
CA ARG A 220 3.10 20.99 -10.91
C ARG A 220 4.17 20.91 -11.99
N ALA A 221 5.16 20.02 -11.84
CA ALA A 221 6.26 19.88 -12.80
C ALA A 221 5.77 19.44 -14.19
N VAL A 222 4.72 18.62 -14.26
CA VAL A 222 4.11 18.16 -15.52
C VAL A 222 2.95 19.04 -16.00
N SER A 223 2.57 20.06 -15.21
CA SER A 223 1.46 20.95 -15.54
C SER A 223 1.65 21.62 -16.90
N GLY A 224 0.60 21.62 -17.73
CA GLY A 224 0.64 22.16 -19.09
C GLY A 224 1.22 21.22 -20.15
N ARG A 225 1.88 20.13 -19.76
CA ARG A 225 2.32 19.05 -20.67
C ARG A 225 1.38 17.85 -20.68
N VAL A 226 0.58 17.72 -19.63
CA VAL A 226 -0.40 16.65 -19.47
C VAL A 226 -1.81 17.19 -19.76
N ARG A 227 -2.64 16.38 -20.43
CA ARG A 227 -4.04 16.70 -20.74
C ARG A 227 -4.92 15.53 -20.31
N GLY A 228 -6.12 15.84 -19.83
CA GLY A 228 -7.11 14.84 -19.43
C GLY A 228 -7.36 14.87 -17.93
N TYR A 229 -8.62 14.69 -17.55
CA TYR A 229 -9.05 14.65 -16.16
C TYR A 229 -8.45 13.46 -15.39
N GLU A 230 -8.25 12.34 -16.10
CA GLU A 230 -7.67 11.10 -15.58
C GLU A 230 -6.14 11.09 -15.54
N ALA A 231 -5.48 12.16 -15.99
CA ALA A 231 -4.03 12.20 -16.08
C ALA A 231 -3.38 12.61 -14.74
N VAL A 232 -3.63 11.78 -13.73
CA VAL A 232 -3.33 12.03 -12.31
C VAL A 232 -2.10 11.26 -11.82
N LEU A 233 -1.56 11.66 -10.67
CA LEU A 233 -0.52 10.92 -9.94
C LEU A 233 -1.00 9.48 -9.67
N ASN A 234 -0.23 8.49 -10.13
CA ASN A 234 -0.46 7.07 -9.92
C ASN A 234 0.78 6.27 -10.34
N GLY A 235 1.26 5.35 -9.49
CA GLY A 235 2.46 4.56 -9.73
C GLY A 235 3.58 4.91 -8.77
N ILE A 236 3.99 3.94 -7.95
CA ILE A 236 4.99 4.06 -6.90
C ILE A 236 5.91 2.83 -7.01
N ALA A 237 7.21 3.04 -7.11
CA ALA A 237 8.14 1.91 -7.14
C ALA A 237 9.39 2.19 -6.31
N LEU A 238 9.76 1.22 -5.46
CA LEU A 238 11.01 1.18 -4.72
C LEU A 238 11.99 0.24 -5.41
N GLU A 239 13.18 0.76 -5.73
CA GLU A 239 14.26 -0.06 -6.29
C GLU A 239 14.93 -0.89 -5.18
N PRO A 240 14.87 -2.24 -5.25
CA PRO A 240 15.47 -3.10 -4.24
C PRO A 240 16.99 -2.91 -4.17
N GLY A 241 17.53 -2.84 -2.95
CA GLY A 241 18.97 -2.72 -2.70
C GLY A 241 19.54 -1.30 -2.76
N THR A 242 18.88 -0.36 -3.46
CA THR A 242 19.27 1.07 -3.46
C THR A 242 18.33 1.93 -2.62
N GLY A 243 17.07 1.53 -2.51
CA GLY A 243 16.03 2.31 -1.81
C GLY A 243 15.59 3.56 -2.57
N ARG A 244 15.93 3.68 -3.85
CA ARG A 244 15.46 4.78 -4.71
C ARG A 244 13.95 4.66 -4.90
N LEU A 245 13.23 5.74 -4.64
CA LEU A 245 11.78 5.81 -4.75
C LEU A 245 11.40 6.55 -6.03
N PHE A 246 10.53 5.94 -6.82
CA PHE A 246 10.06 6.48 -8.08
C PHE A 246 8.56 6.70 -8.05
N LEU A 247 8.13 7.82 -8.62
CA LEU A 247 6.74 8.23 -8.74
C LEU A 247 6.45 8.68 -10.17
N THR A 248 5.27 8.35 -10.69
CA THR A 248 4.81 8.82 -12.00
C THR A 248 3.30 9.10 -11.95
N GLY A 249 2.68 9.27 -13.10
CA GLY A 249 1.24 9.38 -13.22
C GLY A 249 0.72 8.92 -14.57
N LYS A 250 -0.60 8.78 -14.64
CA LYS A 250 -1.30 8.41 -15.86
C LYS A 250 -1.06 9.47 -16.92
N LEU A 251 -0.56 9.06 -18.09
CA LEU A 251 -0.24 9.90 -19.23
C LEU A 251 0.82 10.98 -18.94
N TRP A 252 1.59 10.82 -17.86
CA TRP A 252 2.66 11.76 -17.54
C TRP A 252 3.86 11.52 -18.47
N PRO A 253 4.49 12.58 -19.00
CA PRO A 253 5.70 12.46 -19.82
C PRO A 253 6.96 12.18 -18.99
N ASP A 254 6.84 12.21 -17.66
CA ASP A 254 7.95 12.16 -16.73
C ASP A 254 7.72 11.11 -15.64
N LEU A 255 8.78 10.37 -15.32
CA LEU A 255 8.91 9.55 -14.13
C LEU A 255 9.95 10.19 -13.21
N PHE A 256 9.63 10.33 -11.93
CA PHE A 256 10.43 11.08 -10.97
C PHE A 256 11.07 10.15 -9.96
N GLU A 257 12.38 10.22 -9.79
CA GLU A 257 13.02 9.75 -8.57
C GLU A 257 12.90 10.82 -7.50
N VAL A 258 12.49 10.43 -6.30
CA VAL A 258 12.21 11.35 -5.21
C VAL A 258 12.88 10.93 -3.90
N THR A 259 13.08 11.90 -3.02
CA THR A 259 13.38 11.68 -1.60
C THR A 259 12.24 12.22 -0.75
N LEU A 260 11.95 11.55 0.36
CA LEU A 260 10.94 11.98 1.31
C LEU A 260 11.60 12.76 2.44
N VAL A 261 11.20 14.01 2.62
CA VAL A 261 11.73 14.88 3.68
C VAL A 261 10.59 15.39 4.57
N GLY A 262 10.91 15.70 5.83
CA GLY A 262 9.97 16.44 6.67
C GLY A 262 9.67 17.83 6.09
N PRO A 263 8.51 18.44 6.39
CA PRO A 263 8.23 19.81 5.99
C PRO A 263 9.36 20.71 6.49
N ALA A 264 9.81 21.63 5.63
CA ALA A 264 10.76 22.64 6.05
C ALA A 264 10.22 23.33 7.31
N ALA A 265 11.05 23.42 8.36
CA ALA A 265 10.70 24.24 9.50
C ALA A 265 10.54 25.67 8.98
N THR A 266 9.31 26.20 9.02
CA THR A 266 9.09 27.62 8.75
C THR A 266 9.91 28.40 9.80
N PRO A 267 10.83 29.28 9.39
CA PRO A 267 11.60 30.09 10.34
C PRO A 267 10.72 31.02 11.17
#